data_AF-A0A1Q6H0E5-F1
#
_entry.id   AF-A0A1Q6H0E5-F1
#
_cell.length_a   1.000
_cell.length_b   1.000
_cell.length_c   1.000
_cell.angle_alpha   90.00
_cell.angle_beta   90.00
_cell.angle_gamma   90.00
#
_symmetry.space_group_name_H-M   'P 1'
#
loop_
_entity.id
_entity.type
_entity.pdbx_description
1 polymer ?
#
loop_
_entity_poly.entity_id
_entity_poly.type
_entity_poly.pdbx_seq_one_letter_code
_entity_poly.pdbx_strand_id
1 'polypeptide(L)'
;MNEKLLKAIETFAASRQAKSKNVYLLNDIDSKLLELHKKRYAEIGSDEKPLLAVNKSIPGTVGGYGWSGLLITDKNVYYRCIKDTFWASLVASSNKGTIPLEQVVSIRIGAHDHCFGTAYIGHQLLINNNNVGLLRMGGSMEYDDKAIDELNQIFSNI
;
A
#
# COMPACT_ATOMS: atom_id res chain seq x y z
N MET A 1 16.14 10.20 -4.53
CA MET A 1 15.38 9.12 -3.86
C MET A 1 14.59 8.27 -4.86
N ASN A 2 13.94 8.87 -5.86
CA ASN A 2 13.25 8.12 -6.95
C ASN A 2 14.12 7.00 -7.54
N GLU A 3 15.41 7.26 -7.78
CA GLU A 3 16.35 6.24 -8.28
C GLU A 3 16.62 5.10 -7.28
N LYS A 4 16.70 5.39 -5.97
CA LYS A 4 16.93 4.35 -4.93
C LYS A 4 15.71 3.45 -4.81
N LEU A 5 14.50 4.02 -4.77
CA LEU A 5 13.25 3.29 -4.72
C LEU A 5 13.05 2.45 -5.99
N LEU A 6 13.24 3.05 -7.17
CA LEU A 6 13.12 2.33 -8.45
C LEU A 6 14.11 1.16 -8.49
N LYS A 7 15.37 1.38 -8.14
CA LYS A 7 16.38 0.32 -8.10
C LYS A 7 16.02 -0.77 -7.09
N ALA A 8 15.47 -0.42 -5.92
CA ALA A 8 15.03 -1.40 -4.92
C ALA A 8 13.87 -2.25 -5.44
N ILE A 9 12.88 -1.63 -6.11
CA ILE A 9 11.77 -2.32 -6.77
C ILE A 9 12.29 -3.24 -7.87
N GLU A 10 13.17 -2.76 -8.76
CA GLU A 10 13.74 -3.55 -9.86
C GLU A 10 14.55 -4.73 -9.33
N THR A 11 15.36 -4.50 -8.29
CA THR A 11 16.16 -5.54 -7.63
C THR A 11 15.26 -6.61 -7.02
N PHE A 12 14.19 -6.22 -6.32
CA PHE A 12 13.24 -7.16 -5.74
C PHE A 12 12.47 -7.91 -6.83
N ALA A 13 12.00 -7.21 -7.87
CA ALA A 13 11.25 -7.81 -8.97
C ALA A 13 12.08 -8.83 -9.76
N ALA A 14 13.39 -8.61 -9.88
CA ALA A 14 14.34 -9.54 -10.47
C ALA A 14 14.78 -10.66 -9.51
N SER A 15 14.54 -10.51 -8.20
CA SER A 15 14.82 -11.54 -7.23
C SER A 15 13.86 -12.72 -7.44
N ARG A 16 14.37 -13.96 -7.29
CA ARG A 16 13.54 -15.17 -7.35
C ARG A 16 12.78 -15.42 -6.03
N GLN A 17 12.64 -14.41 -5.19
CA GLN A 17 11.93 -14.52 -3.93
C GLN A 17 10.43 -14.71 -4.18
N ALA A 18 9.75 -15.37 -3.24
CA ALA A 18 8.30 -15.54 -3.33
C ALA A 18 7.61 -14.19 -3.13
N LYS A 19 6.83 -13.76 -4.13
CA LYS A 19 6.07 -12.51 -4.09
C LYS A 19 4.72 -12.68 -3.38
N SER A 20 4.27 -11.63 -2.70
CA SER A 20 2.90 -11.56 -2.21
C SER A 20 1.91 -11.50 -3.38
N LYS A 21 0.72 -12.07 -3.18
CA LYS A 21 -0.41 -11.91 -4.12
C LYS A 21 -1.03 -10.51 -4.10
N ASN A 22 -0.67 -9.70 -3.08
CA ASN A 22 -1.23 -8.37 -2.85
C ASN A 22 -0.26 -7.25 -3.28
N VAL A 23 0.98 -7.55 -3.64
CA VAL A 23 1.97 -6.57 -4.10
C VAL A 23 2.24 -6.79 -5.58
N TYR A 24 2.14 -5.72 -6.37
CA TYR A 24 2.33 -5.73 -7.81
C TYR A 24 3.41 -4.73 -8.17
N LEU A 25 4.42 -5.15 -8.94
CA LEU A 25 5.59 -4.34 -9.26
C LEU A 25 5.71 -4.16 -10.77
N LEU A 26 6.02 -2.93 -11.20
CA LEU A 26 6.35 -2.61 -12.60
C LEU A 26 5.32 -3.17 -13.59
N ASN A 27 5.74 -4.10 -14.45
CA ASN A 27 4.91 -4.70 -15.51
C ASN A 27 3.78 -5.61 -14.98
N ASP A 28 3.81 -6.01 -13.69
CA ASP A 28 2.72 -6.76 -13.07
C ASP A 28 1.50 -5.85 -12.78
N ILE A 29 1.65 -4.52 -12.92
CA ILE A 29 0.59 -3.54 -12.76
C ILE A 29 -0.17 -3.37 -14.08
N ASP A 30 -1.15 -4.26 -14.31
CA ASP A 30 -2.00 -4.21 -15.48
C ASP A 30 -2.95 -2.98 -15.49
N SER A 31 -3.51 -2.65 -16.67
CA SER A 31 -4.42 -1.51 -16.81
C SER A 31 -5.68 -1.63 -15.97
N LYS A 32 -6.18 -2.85 -15.72
CA LYS A 32 -7.38 -3.07 -14.88
C LYS A 32 -7.09 -2.74 -13.42
N LEU A 33 -5.91 -3.12 -12.92
CA LEU A 33 -5.45 -2.79 -11.58
C LEU A 33 -5.26 -1.27 -11.46
N LEU A 34 -4.58 -0.65 -12.42
CA LEU A 34 -4.37 0.80 -12.41
C LEU A 34 -5.70 1.57 -12.38
N GLU A 35 -6.66 1.18 -13.22
CA GLU A 35 -8.00 1.78 -13.23
C GLU A 35 -8.76 1.57 -11.91
N LEU A 36 -8.55 0.45 -11.22
CA LEU A 36 -9.12 0.22 -9.90
C LEU A 36 -8.56 1.20 -8.86
N HIS A 37 -7.25 1.45 -8.85
CA HIS A 37 -6.63 2.43 -7.97
C HIS A 37 -7.11 3.86 -8.28
N LYS A 38 -7.20 4.21 -9.58
CA LYS A 38 -7.71 5.51 -10.02
C LYS A 38 -9.13 5.78 -9.55
N LYS A 39 -10.04 4.83 -9.78
CA LYS A 39 -11.44 4.94 -9.35
C LYS A 39 -11.61 5.07 -7.84
N ARG A 40 -10.65 4.56 -7.05
CA ARG A 40 -10.76 4.51 -5.59
C ARG A 40 -10.13 5.70 -4.88
N TYR A 41 -9.00 6.23 -5.36
CA TYR A 41 -8.29 7.32 -4.68
C TYR A 41 -7.19 8.03 -5.48
N ALA A 42 -6.61 7.41 -6.52
CA ALA A 42 -5.40 7.94 -7.16
C ALA A 42 -5.72 8.78 -8.41
N GLU A 43 -5.53 10.09 -8.33
CA GLU A 43 -5.67 11.00 -9.49
C GLU A 43 -4.35 11.04 -10.27
N ILE A 44 -4.08 9.98 -11.05
CA ILE A 44 -2.81 9.78 -11.75
C ILE A 44 -2.78 10.55 -13.07
N GLY A 45 -1.73 11.33 -13.30
CA GLY A 45 -1.45 11.98 -14.58
C GLY A 45 -1.18 10.98 -15.71
N SER A 46 -1.45 11.38 -16.96
CA SER A 46 -1.27 10.52 -18.14
C SER A 46 0.19 10.14 -18.41
N ASP A 47 1.14 10.86 -17.83
CA ASP A 47 2.58 10.67 -18.03
C ASP A 47 3.28 10.06 -16.80
N GLU A 48 2.53 9.67 -15.78
CA GLU A 48 3.05 8.96 -14.61
C GLU A 48 3.15 7.45 -14.87
N LYS A 49 4.30 6.87 -14.51
CA LYS A 49 4.56 5.44 -14.65
C LYS A 49 4.35 4.75 -13.31
N PRO A 50 3.43 3.77 -13.20
CA PRO A 50 3.26 3.02 -11.96
C PRO A 50 4.47 2.11 -11.71
N LEU A 51 4.96 2.12 -10.48
CA LEU A 51 6.14 1.35 -10.06
C LEU A 51 5.77 0.24 -9.08
N LEU A 52 4.87 0.52 -8.14
CA LEU A 52 4.43 -0.42 -7.11
C LEU A 52 2.96 -0.16 -6.77
N ALA A 53 2.15 -1.22 -6.71
CA ALA A 53 0.76 -1.15 -6.26
C ALA A 53 0.51 -2.22 -5.19
N VAL A 54 -0.28 -1.87 -4.17
CA VAL A 54 -0.71 -2.79 -3.13
C VAL A 54 -2.24 -2.91 -3.14
N ASN A 55 -2.69 -4.16 -3.16
CA ASN A 55 -4.06 -4.67 -3.21
C ASN A 55 -4.81 -4.45 -4.52
N LYS A 56 -5.15 -5.56 -5.20
CA LYS A 56 -6.18 -5.58 -6.26
C LYS A 56 -7.58 -5.77 -5.70
N SER A 57 -7.70 -6.64 -4.70
CA SER A 57 -8.92 -6.92 -3.96
C SER A 57 -8.55 -7.33 -2.54
N ILE A 58 -9.44 -7.04 -1.59
CA ILE A 58 -9.29 -7.48 -0.21
C ILE A 58 -10.51 -8.35 0.11
N PRO A 59 -10.33 -9.66 0.37
CA PRO A 59 -11.43 -10.54 0.76
C PRO A 59 -12.23 -9.95 1.94
N GLY A 60 -13.56 -9.97 1.83
CA GLY A 60 -14.45 -9.41 2.84
C GLY A 60 -14.79 -7.92 2.68
N THR A 61 -14.17 -7.20 1.73
CA THR A 61 -14.56 -5.82 1.41
C THR A 61 -15.66 -5.78 0.34
N VAL A 62 -16.89 -5.46 0.74
CA VAL A 62 -18.03 -5.30 -0.18
C VAL A 62 -18.24 -3.82 -0.48
N GLY A 63 -18.42 -3.46 -1.75
CA GLY A 63 -18.65 -2.06 -2.16
C GLY A 63 -17.49 -1.09 -1.88
N GLY A 64 -16.32 -1.61 -1.49
CA GLY A 64 -15.14 -0.82 -1.12
C GLY A 64 -15.09 -0.34 0.34
N TYR A 65 -16.04 -0.75 1.18
CA TYR A 65 -15.96 -0.54 2.63
C TYR A 65 -14.78 -1.32 3.21
N GLY A 66 -13.95 -0.66 4.03
CA GLY A 66 -12.74 -1.26 4.59
C GLY A 66 -11.62 -1.53 3.57
N TRP A 67 -11.74 -1.00 2.35
CA TRP A 67 -10.67 -1.13 1.35
C TRP A 67 -9.58 -0.09 1.56
N SER A 68 -8.33 -0.54 1.52
CA SER A 68 -7.12 0.29 1.52
C SER A 68 -6.16 -0.15 0.42
N GLY A 69 -5.31 0.76 -0.02
CA GLY A 69 -4.27 0.46 -1.00
C GLY A 69 -3.20 1.55 -1.05
N LEU A 70 -2.09 1.18 -1.68
CA LEU A 70 -0.94 2.03 -1.93
C LEU A 70 -0.64 1.96 -3.42
N LEU A 71 -0.31 3.09 -4.04
CA LEU A 71 0.18 3.17 -5.40
C LEU A 71 1.32 4.16 -5.46
N ILE A 72 2.47 3.70 -5.92
CA ILE A 72 3.66 4.51 -6.12
C ILE A 72 3.90 4.61 -7.62
N THR A 73 4.04 5.83 -8.10
CA THR A 73 4.50 6.15 -9.46
C THR A 73 5.92 6.70 -9.42
N ASP A 74 6.48 6.99 -10.59
CA ASP A 74 7.74 7.72 -10.72
C ASP A 74 7.67 9.18 -10.23
N LYS A 75 6.47 9.70 -9.93
CA LYS A 75 6.26 11.08 -9.46
C LYS A 75 5.60 11.20 -8.09
N ASN A 76 4.73 10.28 -7.69
CA ASN A 76 3.89 10.44 -6.51
C ASN A 76 3.70 9.11 -5.75
N VAL A 77 3.47 9.24 -4.45
CA VAL A 77 2.91 8.19 -3.60
C VAL A 77 1.45 8.55 -3.33
N TYR A 78 0.55 7.72 -3.84
CA TYR A 78 -0.89 7.77 -3.57
C TYR A 78 -1.22 6.72 -2.52
N TYR A 79 -2.05 7.07 -1.54
CA TYR A 79 -2.56 6.11 -0.58
C TYR A 79 -4.03 6.31 -0.28
N ARG A 80 -4.68 5.20 0.07
CA ARG A 80 -5.95 5.16 0.78
C ARG A 80 -5.81 4.16 1.91
N CYS A 81 -5.82 4.62 3.14
CA CYS A 81 -5.65 3.81 4.34
C CYS A 81 -6.90 3.91 5.22
N ILE A 82 -7.16 2.90 6.03
CA ILE A 82 -8.17 3.00 7.10
C ILE A 82 -7.57 3.89 8.21
N LYS A 83 -8.37 4.73 8.87
CA LYS A 83 -7.86 5.52 9.99
C LYS A 83 -7.46 4.59 11.14
N ASP A 84 -6.26 4.79 11.67
CA ASP A 84 -5.76 4.04 12.81
C ASP A 84 -6.42 4.55 14.10
N THR A 85 -7.57 3.97 14.42
CA THR A 85 -8.36 4.32 15.61
C THR A 85 -8.94 3.06 16.20
N PHE A 86 -9.13 3.03 17.53
CA PHE A 86 -9.69 1.88 18.24
C PHE A 86 -11.01 1.36 17.63
N TRP A 87 -11.85 2.25 17.11
CA TRP A 87 -13.17 1.94 16.54
C TRP A 87 -13.16 1.60 15.05
N ALA A 88 -12.00 1.55 14.39
CA ALA A 88 -11.91 1.33 12.95
C ALA A 88 -12.45 -0.03 12.49
N SER A 89 -12.51 -1.01 13.41
CA SER A 89 -13.14 -2.32 13.20
C SER A 89 -14.66 -2.26 13.08
N LEU A 90 -15.31 -1.26 13.69
CA LEU A 90 -16.75 -1.03 13.61
C LEU A 90 -17.09 -0.05 12.49
N VAL A 91 -16.36 1.07 12.42
CA VAL A 91 -16.56 2.14 11.45
C VAL A 91 -15.28 2.38 10.67
N ALA A 92 -15.18 1.73 9.51
CA ALA A 92 -14.02 1.84 8.62
C ALA A 92 -14.05 3.18 7.87
N SER A 93 -13.57 4.24 8.53
CA SER A 93 -13.30 5.52 7.88
C SER A 93 -11.93 5.48 7.20
N SER A 94 -11.83 6.00 5.97
CA SER A 94 -10.57 6.01 5.22
C SER A 94 -9.95 7.40 5.16
N ASN A 95 -8.63 7.46 5.28
CA ASN A 95 -7.81 8.60 4.90
C ASN A 95 -7.25 8.35 3.48
N LYS A 96 -7.25 9.37 2.63
CA LYS A 96 -6.59 9.30 1.32
C LYS A 96 -5.64 10.49 1.18
N GLY A 97 -4.57 10.31 0.42
CA GLY A 97 -3.63 11.38 0.16
C GLY A 97 -2.68 11.07 -0.98
N THR A 98 -2.00 12.13 -1.39
CA THR A 98 -0.98 12.12 -2.43
C THR A 98 0.22 12.89 -1.89
N ILE A 99 1.41 12.31 -2.02
CA ILE A 99 2.66 12.93 -1.63
C ILE A 99 3.59 12.88 -2.85
N PRO A 100 4.10 14.02 -3.33
CA PRO A 100 5.14 14.03 -4.37
C PRO A 100 6.32 13.17 -3.93
N LEU A 101 6.77 12.29 -4.81
CA LEU A 101 7.82 11.32 -4.48
C LEU A 101 9.12 12.04 -4.10
N GLU A 102 9.39 13.21 -4.66
CA GLU A 102 10.53 14.06 -4.28
C GLU A 102 10.51 14.53 -2.81
N GLN A 103 9.33 14.57 -2.18
CA GLN A 103 9.13 14.96 -0.77
C GLN A 103 9.13 13.76 0.18
N VAL A 104 9.03 12.54 -0.36
CA VAL A 104 9.18 11.35 0.46
C VAL A 104 10.67 11.24 0.86
N VAL A 105 10.92 10.74 2.05
CA VAL A 105 12.25 10.54 2.65
C VAL A 105 12.34 9.12 3.19
N SER A 106 11.23 8.56 3.66
CA SER A 106 11.13 7.16 4.07
C SER A 106 9.71 6.63 3.90
N ILE A 107 9.59 5.33 3.66
CA ILE A 107 8.33 4.59 3.68
C ILE A 107 8.54 3.35 4.54
N ARG A 108 7.60 3.00 5.42
CA ARG A 108 7.69 1.77 6.23
C ARG A 108 6.32 1.18 6.50
N ILE A 109 6.27 -0.15 6.61
CA ILE A 109 5.15 -0.85 7.22
C ILE A 109 5.46 -1.00 8.71
N GLY A 110 4.66 -0.35 9.54
CA GLY A 110 4.82 -0.31 11.00
C GLY A 110 4.09 -1.44 11.71
N ALA A 111 3.65 -1.18 12.94
CA ALA A 111 2.94 -2.16 13.76
C ALA A 111 1.58 -2.53 13.14
N HIS A 112 1.09 -3.71 13.51
CA HIS A 112 -0.29 -4.11 13.24
C HIS A 112 -1.27 -3.21 14.00
N ASP A 113 -2.52 -3.18 13.54
CA ASP A 113 -3.56 -2.36 14.16
C ASP A 113 -3.84 -2.76 15.62
N HIS A 114 -4.27 -1.77 16.41
CA HIS A 114 -4.72 -1.95 17.78
C HIS A 114 -6.25 -1.79 17.91
N CYS A 115 -6.99 -2.18 16.87
CA CYS A 115 -8.43 -1.98 16.83
C CYS A 115 -9.18 -2.94 17.76
N PHE A 116 -10.38 -2.56 18.16
CA PHE A 116 -11.25 -3.41 18.96
C PHE A 116 -11.69 -4.67 18.19
N GLY A 117 -11.52 -5.85 18.79
CA GLY A 117 -11.95 -7.13 18.23
C GLY A 117 -10.78 -7.98 17.73
N THR A 118 -11.09 -9.04 16.98
CA THR A 118 -10.10 -10.02 16.47
C THR A 118 -9.90 -9.94 14.97
N ALA A 119 -10.63 -9.07 14.28
CA ALA A 119 -10.49 -8.89 12.84
C ALA A 119 -9.22 -8.09 12.55
N TYR A 120 -8.39 -8.60 11.64
CA TYR A 120 -7.27 -7.84 11.12
C TYR A 120 -7.81 -6.64 10.33
N ILE A 121 -7.33 -5.43 10.64
CA ILE A 121 -7.71 -4.19 9.95
C ILE A 121 -6.59 -3.68 9.07
N GLY A 122 -5.33 -3.76 9.50
CA GLY A 122 -4.18 -3.38 8.69
C GLY A 122 -2.89 -3.21 9.48
N HIS A 123 -1.81 -2.86 8.78
CA HIS A 123 -0.58 -2.37 9.41
C HIS A 123 -0.42 -0.88 9.15
N GLN A 124 0.22 -0.16 10.05
CA GLN A 124 0.50 1.26 9.86
C GLN A 124 1.35 1.47 8.60
N LEU A 125 0.91 2.37 7.72
CA LEU A 125 1.73 2.91 6.66
C LEU A 125 2.37 4.19 7.18
N LEU A 126 3.70 4.20 7.31
CA LEU A 126 4.45 5.37 7.71
C LEU A 126 5.13 5.98 6.48
N ILE A 127 4.88 7.26 6.22
CA ILE A 127 5.60 8.03 5.20
C ILE A 127 6.25 9.22 5.91
N ASN A 128 7.57 9.36 5.78
CA ASN A 128 8.38 10.35 6.50
C ASN A 128 8.17 10.27 8.03
N ASN A 129 8.08 9.05 8.55
CA ASN A 129 7.75 8.74 9.96
C ASN A 129 6.36 9.19 10.43
N ASN A 130 5.51 9.71 9.55
CA ASN A 130 4.12 10.03 9.88
C ASN A 130 3.23 8.84 9.55
N ASN A 131 2.43 8.37 10.51
CA ASN A 131 1.41 7.37 10.28
C ASN A 131 0.28 7.98 9.44
N VAL A 132 0.14 7.55 8.19
CA VAL A 132 -0.92 8.03 7.29
C VAL A 132 -2.20 7.19 7.37
N GLY A 133 -2.15 6.06 8.10
CA GLY A 133 -3.26 5.16 8.41
C GLY A 133 -2.87 3.69 8.29
N LEU A 134 -3.85 2.82 8.42
CA LEU A 134 -3.72 1.36 8.29
C LEU A 134 -3.87 0.92 6.82
N LEU A 135 -2.84 0.27 6.30
CA LEU A 135 -2.84 -0.46 5.04
C LEU A 135 -3.16 -1.93 5.31
N ARG A 136 -4.36 -2.34 4.94
CA ARG A 136 -4.83 -3.72 5.01
C ARG A 136 -4.21 -4.55 3.89
N MET A 137 -3.38 -5.52 4.24
CA MET A 137 -2.72 -6.42 3.28
C MET A 137 -3.14 -7.87 3.54
N GLY A 138 -4.43 -8.13 3.71
CA GLY A 138 -4.91 -9.44 4.17
C GLY A 138 -6.42 -9.48 4.34
N GLY A 139 -6.96 -10.68 4.43
CA GLY A 139 -8.41 -10.92 4.48
C GLY A 139 -8.83 -11.51 5.82
N SER A 140 -10.06 -11.19 6.26
CA SER A 140 -10.63 -11.75 7.49
C SER A 140 -9.75 -11.48 8.73
N MET A 141 -9.24 -12.52 9.39
CA MET A 141 -8.41 -12.44 10.61
C MET A 141 -6.90 -12.52 10.31
N GLU A 142 -6.52 -12.77 9.06
CA GLU A 142 -5.12 -13.01 8.67
C GLU A 142 -4.56 -11.83 7.91
N TYR A 143 -3.29 -11.52 8.18
CA TYR A 143 -2.48 -10.60 7.41
C TYR A 143 -1.50 -11.36 6.52
N ASP A 144 -1.13 -10.77 5.38
CA ASP A 144 -0.14 -11.34 4.46
C ASP A 144 1.26 -10.94 4.93
N ASP A 145 1.89 -11.78 5.75
CA ASP A 145 3.28 -11.61 6.21
C ASP A 145 4.23 -11.36 5.05
N LYS A 146 4.02 -12.04 3.92
CA LYS A 146 4.88 -11.88 2.74
C LYS A 146 4.76 -10.48 2.16
N ALA A 147 3.58 -9.88 2.18
CA ALA A 147 3.41 -8.50 1.72
C ALA A 147 4.17 -7.53 2.63
N ILE A 148 4.12 -7.74 3.94
CA ILE A 148 4.81 -6.90 4.92
C ILE A 148 6.32 -7.01 4.74
N ASP A 149 6.84 -8.23 4.62
CA ASP A 149 8.27 -8.50 4.43
C ASP A 149 8.78 -7.94 3.09
N GLU A 150 8.04 -8.19 1.99
CA GLU A 150 8.35 -7.67 0.66
C GLU A 150 8.43 -6.14 0.67
N LEU A 151 7.42 -5.47 1.24
CA LEU A 151 7.40 -4.00 1.29
C LEU A 151 8.51 -3.45 2.19
N ASN A 152 8.75 -4.03 3.36
CA ASN A 152 9.83 -3.58 4.23
C ASN A 152 11.21 -3.81 3.61
N GLN A 153 11.41 -4.88 2.84
CA GLN A 153 12.64 -5.11 2.10
C GLN A 153 12.83 -4.06 1.00
N ILE A 154 11.79 -3.77 0.22
CA ILE A 154 11.83 -2.72 -0.83
C ILE A 154 12.10 -1.36 -0.19
N PHE A 155 11.42 -1.03 0.91
CA PHE A 155 11.50 0.29 1.52
C PHE A 155 12.72 0.51 2.42
N SER A 156 13.42 -0.54 2.84
CA SER A 156 14.62 -0.44 3.70
C SER A 156 15.74 0.42 3.11
N ASN A 157 15.74 0.64 1.79
CA ASN A 157 16.77 1.37 1.05
C ASN A 157 16.43 2.84 0.79
N ILE A 158 15.36 3.35 1.42
CA ILE A 158 14.75 4.65 1.12
C ILE A 158 14.76 5.53 2.35
#